data_AF-A0A2K8LSS6-F1
#
_entry.id   AF-A0A2K8LSS6-F1
#
_cell.length_a   1.000
_cell.length_b   1.000
_cell.length_c   1.000
_cell.angle_alpha   90.00
_cell.angle_beta   90.00
_cell.angle_gamma   90.00
#
_symmetry.space_group_name_H-M   'P 1'
#
loop_
_entity.id
_entity.type
_entity.pdbx_description
1 polymer ?
#
loop_
_entity_poly.entity_id
_entity_poly.type
_entity_poly.pdbx_seq_one_letter_code
_entity_poly.pdbx_strand_id
1 'polypeptide(L)'
;MVRFLAEVVEQPGGDTVDVVGEALAEHKVVVLRRAADVDSDAFYWRLASALGHFHFHFRDEDPGGLDKPGRLDIRYDPDLAAGSRYRYGNGRMPLHVDGVYSDVDFDVFFIRCRAAARFGGATFAVDGTTVVEYLSASDPALLRALLNVEVRFSKGERVVTRRVIDYEGGDPVFNWSSTRVAGDNPPEVVRMCARFADFCEQRLVDGGLVEQIRLAPGDAVFVHNRKVLHGRYAFWGERCMLKGVLDLRPRIRGEEPA
;
A
#
# COMPACT_ATOMS: atom_id res chain seq x y z
N MET A 1 -18.40 10.96 1.62
CA MET A 1 -17.26 10.71 0.71
C MET A 1 -16.00 10.68 1.57
N VAL A 2 -15.28 9.55 1.57
CA VAL A 2 -14.02 9.39 2.33
C VAL A 2 -12.97 10.32 1.73
N ARG A 3 -12.27 11.09 2.57
CA ARG A 3 -11.21 12.01 2.16
C ARG A 3 -9.92 11.25 1.82
N PHE A 4 -9.01 11.87 1.09
CA PHE A 4 -7.79 11.16 0.69
C PHE A 4 -6.80 10.99 1.84
N LEU A 5 -6.31 12.08 2.43
CA LEU A 5 -5.20 12.07 3.38
C LEU A 5 -5.51 12.88 4.63
N ALA A 6 -5.14 12.34 5.79
CA ALA A 6 -5.05 13.05 7.07
C ALA A 6 -3.66 12.90 7.68
N GLU A 7 -3.24 13.90 8.42
CA GLU A 7 -2.08 13.84 9.30
C GLU A 7 -2.55 14.01 10.75
N VAL A 8 -2.12 13.10 11.62
CA VAL A 8 -2.43 13.11 13.04
C VAL A 8 -1.14 13.04 13.84
N VAL A 9 -1.11 13.66 15.01
CA VAL A 9 0.05 13.64 15.91
C VAL A 9 -0.28 12.71 17.08
N GLU A 10 0.70 11.91 17.51
CA GLU A 10 0.59 11.11 18.74
C GLU A 10 0.07 11.98 19.89
N GLN A 11 -0.80 11.42 20.73
CA GLN A 11 -1.33 12.05 21.93
C GLN A 11 -0.70 11.39 23.16
N PRO A 12 0.44 11.88 23.70
CA PRO A 12 1.08 11.28 24.86
C PRO A 12 0.15 11.34 26.07
N GLY A 13 -0.21 10.17 26.63
CA GLY A 13 -1.18 10.08 27.73
C GLY A 13 -2.65 10.28 27.33
N GLY A 14 -2.94 10.43 26.03
CA GLY A 14 -4.28 10.47 25.46
C GLY A 14 -4.59 9.24 24.59
N ASP A 15 -5.76 9.23 23.95
CA ASP A 15 -6.22 8.09 23.15
C ASP A 15 -5.78 8.18 21.69
N THR A 16 -4.52 7.81 21.43
CA THR A 16 -4.00 7.74 20.05
C THR A 16 -4.72 6.68 19.22
N VAL A 17 -5.32 5.65 19.84
CA VAL A 17 -6.07 4.62 19.12
C VAL A 17 -7.32 5.22 18.51
N ASP A 18 -8.08 5.98 19.29
CA ASP A 18 -9.32 6.58 18.82
C ASP A 18 -9.05 7.66 17.77
N VAL A 19 -8.05 8.53 17.95
CA VAL A 19 -7.68 9.55 16.93
C VAL A 19 -7.28 8.92 15.60
N VAL A 20 -6.45 7.86 15.62
CA VAL A 20 -6.07 7.15 14.40
C VAL A 20 -7.24 6.37 13.81
N GLY A 21 -8.09 5.79 14.66
CA GLY A 21 -9.29 5.06 14.24
C GLY A 21 -10.31 5.95 13.53
N GLU A 22 -10.64 7.10 14.11
CA GLU A 22 -11.51 8.11 13.49
C GLU A 22 -10.92 8.60 12.17
N ALA A 23 -9.63 8.90 12.15
CA ALA A 23 -8.96 9.31 10.91
C ALA A 23 -9.04 8.22 9.83
N LEU A 24 -8.88 6.94 10.18
CA LEU A 24 -8.97 5.80 9.26
C LEU A 24 -10.39 5.54 8.75
N ALA A 25 -11.42 5.87 9.53
CA ALA A 25 -12.81 5.79 9.09
C ALA A 25 -13.13 6.85 8.03
N GLU A 26 -12.50 8.02 8.14
CA GLU A 26 -12.78 9.18 7.28
C GLU A 26 -11.78 9.40 6.14
N HIS A 27 -10.60 8.79 6.20
CA HIS A 27 -9.51 9.02 5.25
C HIS A 27 -8.90 7.72 4.72
N LYS A 28 -8.54 7.72 3.43
CA LYS A 28 -7.89 6.59 2.76
C LYS A 28 -6.41 6.43 3.13
N VAL A 29 -5.77 7.51 3.56
CA VAL A 29 -4.38 7.58 4.02
C VAL A 29 -4.32 8.37 5.33
N VAL A 30 -3.66 7.80 6.34
CA VAL A 30 -3.44 8.47 7.63
C VAL A 30 -1.95 8.44 7.95
N VAL A 31 -1.35 9.61 8.13
CA VAL A 31 0.04 9.76 8.60
C VAL A 31 0.01 10.02 10.09
N LEU A 32 0.60 9.14 10.88
CA LEU A 32 0.84 9.36 12.31
C LEU A 32 2.24 9.94 12.50
N ARG A 33 2.30 11.18 13.00
CA ARG A 33 3.52 11.86 13.41
C ARG A 33 3.87 11.50 14.84
N ARG A 34 5.09 11.00 15.04
CA ARG A 34 5.56 10.54 16.35
C ARG A 34 7.08 10.65 16.43
N ALA A 35 7.58 11.13 17.57
CA ALA A 35 9.01 11.13 17.84
C ALA A 35 9.56 9.69 17.91
N ALA A 36 10.77 9.48 17.39
CA ALA A 36 11.47 8.22 17.60
C ALA A 36 11.74 8.01 19.10
N ASP A 37 11.37 6.84 19.59
CA ASP A 37 11.56 6.45 21.00
C ASP A 37 11.88 4.95 21.12
N VAL A 38 12.48 4.55 22.24
CA VAL A 38 12.85 3.17 22.55
C VAL A 38 11.65 2.22 22.54
N ASP A 39 10.44 2.69 22.91
CA ASP A 39 9.22 1.87 22.91
C ASP A 39 8.46 1.88 21.58
N SER A 40 9.02 2.45 20.51
CA SER A 40 8.31 2.54 19.21
C SER A 40 7.77 1.18 18.74
N ASP A 41 8.52 0.12 19.01
CA ASP A 41 8.15 -1.21 18.57
C ASP A 41 6.91 -1.76 19.30
N ALA A 42 6.82 -1.61 20.62
CA ALA A 42 5.65 -2.08 21.36
C ALA A 42 4.48 -1.11 21.23
N PHE A 43 4.72 0.19 21.11
CA PHE A 43 3.69 1.19 20.82
C PHE A 43 2.89 0.83 19.58
N TYR A 44 3.55 0.64 18.43
CA TYR A 44 2.85 0.35 17.18
C TYR A 44 2.19 -1.03 17.18
N TRP A 45 2.74 -2.00 17.92
CA TRP A 45 2.09 -3.29 18.13
C TRP A 45 0.76 -3.13 18.89
N ARG A 46 0.75 -2.37 19.99
CA ARG A 46 -0.45 -2.09 20.78
C ARG A 46 -1.48 -1.31 19.97
N LEU A 47 -1.05 -0.26 19.28
CA LEU A 47 -1.89 0.56 18.41
C LEU A 47 -2.55 -0.30 17.31
N ALA A 48 -1.76 -1.05 16.56
CA ALA A 48 -2.24 -1.95 15.51
C ALA A 48 -3.26 -2.97 16.04
N SER A 49 -2.95 -3.62 17.16
CA SER A 49 -3.84 -4.61 17.79
C SER A 49 -5.15 -4.00 18.33
N ALA A 50 -5.14 -2.72 18.68
CA ALA A 50 -6.33 -2.01 19.12
C ALA A 50 -7.22 -1.54 17.95
N LEU A 51 -6.61 -1.20 16.82
CA LEU A 51 -7.32 -0.81 15.58
C LEU A 51 -7.96 -2.00 14.85
N GLY A 52 -7.35 -3.19 14.92
CA GLY A 52 -7.77 -4.32 14.10
C GLY A 52 -7.14 -5.65 14.50
N HIS A 53 -7.50 -6.70 13.74
CA HIS A 53 -6.74 -7.93 13.75
C HIS A 53 -5.43 -7.68 13.00
N PHE A 54 -4.33 -7.69 13.76
CA PHE A 54 -3.01 -7.37 13.25
C PHE A 54 -2.29 -8.63 12.78
N HIS A 55 -1.86 -8.63 11.51
CA HIS A 55 -1.12 -9.73 10.92
C HIS A 55 0.24 -9.27 10.37
N PHE A 56 1.24 -10.14 10.49
CA PHE A 56 2.50 -9.98 9.77
C PHE A 56 2.53 -10.87 8.54
N HIS A 57 2.79 -10.27 7.39
CA HIS A 57 2.92 -11.00 6.14
C HIS A 57 4.40 -11.26 5.82
N PHE A 58 4.95 -12.38 6.32
CA PHE A 58 6.19 -12.95 5.79
C PHE A 58 5.90 -13.61 4.43
N ARG A 59 6.02 -12.85 3.34
CA ARG A 59 5.62 -13.28 1.99
C ARG A 59 6.74 -13.87 1.13
N ASP A 60 7.93 -14.06 1.70
CA ASP A 60 9.12 -14.50 0.94
C ASP A 60 9.57 -15.94 1.25
N GLU A 61 9.08 -16.60 2.31
CA GLU A 61 9.61 -17.93 2.71
C GLU A 61 8.56 -18.97 3.17
N ASP A 62 7.25 -18.66 3.19
CA ASP A 62 6.24 -19.64 3.64
C ASP A 62 5.01 -19.73 2.71
N PRO A 63 4.77 -20.89 2.06
CA PRO A 63 3.60 -21.13 1.22
C PRO A 63 2.26 -21.10 1.98
N GLY A 64 2.25 -21.30 3.31
CA GLY A 64 1.01 -21.32 4.09
C GLY A 64 1.19 -20.90 5.54
N GLY A 65 0.67 -19.73 5.90
CA GLY A 65 0.50 -19.35 7.30
C GLY A 65 0.55 -17.85 7.56
N LEU A 66 -0.47 -17.35 8.25
CA LEU A 66 -0.53 -16.00 8.85
C LEU A 66 0.16 -15.95 10.24
N ASP A 67 0.85 -17.03 10.65
CA ASP A 67 1.02 -17.37 12.07
C ASP A 67 2.45 -17.30 12.62
N LYS A 68 3.40 -16.63 11.95
CA LYS A 68 4.72 -16.40 12.55
C LYS A 68 4.80 -15.01 13.20
N PRO A 69 5.04 -14.90 14.52
CA PRO A 69 5.33 -13.62 15.14
C PRO A 69 6.68 -13.09 14.62
N GLY A 70 6.67 -11.97 13.92
CA GLY A 70 7.88 -11.32 13.41
C GLY A 70 7.60 -10.15 12.48
N ARG A 71 8.44 -9.11 12.53
CA ARG A 71 8.25 -7.87 11.75
C ARG A 71 8.77 -8.03 10.33
N LEU A 72 7.98 -7.64 9.32
CA LEU A 72 8.50 -7.51 7.95
C LEU A 72 9.28 -6.20 7.84
N ASP A 73 10.60 -6.29 7.76
CA ASP A 73 11.45 -5.14 7.46
C ASP A 73 11.61 -4.93 5.95
N ILE A 74 11.44 -3.68 5.53
CA ILE A 74 11.73 -3.18 4.19
C ILE A 74 12.92 -2.25 4.35
N ARG A 75 14.12 -2.82 4.23
CA ARG A 75 15.37 -2.13 4.51
C ARG A 75 16.31 -2.17 3.32
N TYR A 76 17.22 -1.21 3.17
CA TYR A 76 18.27 -1.35 2.18
C TYR A 76 19.27 -2.42 2.60
N ASP A 77 19.52 -3.38 1.72
CA ASP A 77 20.49 -4.45 1.92
C ASP A 77 20.97 -4.91 0.52
N PRO A 78 22.13 -4.42 0.04
CA PRO A 78 22.57 -4.68 -1.34
C PRO A 78 22.84 -6.16 -1.60
N ASP A 79 23.24 -6.92 -0.59
CA ASP A 79 23.53 -8.35 -0.70
C ASP A 79 22.23 -9.17 -0.88
N LEU A 80 21.12 -8.69 -0.32
CA LEU A 80 19.79 -9.30 -0.47
C LEU A 80 18.96 -8.72 -1.63
N ALA A 81 19.37 -7.59 -2.21
CA ALA A 81 18.63 -6.86 -3.24
C ALA A 81 18.35 -7.70 -4.50
N ALA A 82 19.25 -8.62 -4.86
CA ALA A 82 19.06 -9.51 -5.99
C ALA A 82 17.86 -10.47 -5.81
N GLY A 83 17.63 -10.95 -4.58
CA GLY A 83 16.52 -11.85 -4.25
C GLY A 83 15.18 -11.13 -4.08
N SER A 84 15.18 -9.89 -3.60
CA SER A 84 13.96 -9.10 -3.42
C SER A 84 14.20 -7.60 -3.61
N ARG A 85 14.29 -7.17 -4.87
CA ARG A 85 14.63 -5.78 -5.27
C ARG A 85 13.77 -4.69 -4.61
N TYR A 86 12.51 -4.98 -4.32
CA TYR A 86 11.59 -4.00 -3.74
C TYR A 86 11.66 -3.94 -2.22
N ARG A 87 12.01 -5.06 -1.58
CA ARG A 87 12.23 -5.14 -0.15
C ARG A 87 13.60 -4.60 0.26
N TYR A 88 14.64 -5.03 -0.48
CA TYR A 88 16.04 -4.81 -0.12
C TYR A 88 16.79 -3.82 -1.01
N GLY A 89 16.28 -3.52 -2.21
CA GLY A 89 16.91 -2.58 -3.14
C GLY A 89 16.51 -1.12 -2.90
N ASN A 90 17.32 -0.21 -3.44
CA ASN A 90 17.14 1.24 -3.37
C ASN A 90 16.46 1.88 -4.60
N GLY A 91 16.11 1.06 -5.59
CA GLY A 91 15.40 1.51 -6.79
C GLY A 91 13.97 1.97 -6.49
N ARG A 92 13.37 2.62 -7.50
CA ARG A 92 11.96 3.01 -7.47
C ARG A 92 11.04 1.79 -7.41
N MET A 93 9.96 1.92 -6.65
CA MET A 93 8.84 0.99 -6.61
C MET A 93 7.63 1.68 -7.25
N PRO A 94 7.14 1.19 -8.41
CA PRO A 94 6.00 1.79 -9.12
C PRO A 94 4.71 1.82 -8.29
N LEU A 95 3.71 2.55 -8.77
CA LEU A 95 2.35 2.50 -8.22
C LEU A 95 1.80 1.06 -8.27
N HIS A 96 1.30 0.58 -7.13
CA HIS A 96 0.71 -0.74 -6.96
C HIS A 96 -0.20 -0.75 -5.73
N VAL A 97 -0.96 -1.83 -5.55
CA VAL A 97 -1.50 -2.27 -4.26
C VAL A 97 -0.77 -3.53 -3.83
N ASP A 98 -0.73 -3.81 -2.53
CA ASP A 98 -0.09 -5.01 -2.02
C ASP A 98 -1.01 -6.24 -2.12
N GLY A 99 -0.47 -7.39 -2.52
CA GLY A 99 -1.21 -8.67 -2.48
C GLY A 99 -1.99 -9.06 -3.72
N VAL A 100 -1.81 -8.38 -4.84
CA VAL A 100 -2.55 -8.62 -6.10
C VAL A 100 -2.53 -10.05 -6.68
N TYR A 101 -1.62 -10.90 -6.19
CA TYR A 101 -1.39 -12.28 -6.63
C TYR A 101 -1.90 -13.31 -5.61
N SER A 102 -2.66 -12.88 -4.59
CA SER A 102 -3.09 -13.70 -3.46
C SER A 102 -4.55 -13.43 -3.11
N ASP A 103 -5.26 -14.45 -2.60
CA ASP A 103 -6.62 -14.30 -2.06
C ASP A 103 -6.66 -13.82 -0.60
N VAL A 104 -5.51 -13.46 -0.05
CA VAL A 104 -5.44 -12.88 1.30
C VAL A 104 -5.73 -11.39 1.16
N ASP A 105 -6.90 -11.00 1.65
CA ASP A 105 -7.32 -9.61 1.73
C ASP A 105 -6.96 -9.00 3.10
N PHE A 106 -6.81 -7.68 3.13
CA PHE A 106 -6.67 -6.88 4.33
C PHE A 106 -7.04 -5.43 4.01
N ASP A 107 -7.64 -4.73 4.97
CA ASP A 107 -8.13 -3.37 4.72
C ASP A 107 -6.96 -2.40 4.57
N VAL A 108 -6.03 -2.45 5.52
CA VAL A 108 -4.98 -1.44 5.69
C VAL A 108 -3.64 -2.11 5.78
N PHE A 109 -2.65 -1.61 5.04
CA PHE A 109 -1.26 -1.82 5.44
C PHE A 109 -0.74 -0.55 6.12
N PHE A 110 0.25 -0.73 6.98
CA PHE A 110 1.02 0.39 7.48
C PHE A 110 2.51 0.14 7.35
N ILE A 111 3.26 1.23 7.22
CA ILE A 111 4.71 1.23 7.33
C ILE A 111 5.14 2.26 8.36
N ARG A 112 5.99 1.84 9.29
CA ARG A 112 6.64 2.70 10.28
C ARG A 112 8.07 2.95 9.90
N CYS A 113 8.52 4.19 9.96
CA CYS A 113 9.91 4.53 9.73
C CYS A 113 10.77 4.22 10.95
N ARG A 114 11.75 3.33 10.76
CA ARG A 114 12.84 3.08 11.71
C ARG A 114 14.08 3.88 11.34
N ALA A 115 14.39 3.95 10.06
CA ALA A 115 15.47 4.77 9.52
C ALA A 115 15.04 5.34 8.15
N ALA A 116 15.17 6.66 7.99
CA ALA A 116 14.91 7.34 6.73
C ALA A 116 16.19 7.39 5.88
N ALA A 117 16.02 7.27 4.56
CA ALA A 117 17.11 7.51 3.61
C ALA A 117 17.62 8.94 3.70
N ARG A 118 18.93 9.12 3.46
CA ARG A 118 19.52 10.47 3.39
C ARG A 118 18.93 11.28 2.23
N PHE A 119 18.72 10.64 1.09
CA PHE A 119 18.11 11.26 -0.08
C PHE A 119 17.04 10.34 -0.70
N GLY A 120 15.92 10.92 -1.12
CA GLY A 120 14.83 10.18 -1.74
C GLY A 120 14.06 9.27 -0.79
N GLY A 121 13.44 8.22 -1.32
CA GLY A 121 12.84 7.14 -0.52
C GLY A 121 11.50 7.47 0.15
N ALA A 122 10.96 8.65 -0.15
CA ALA A 122 9.60 9.01 0.21
C ALA A 122 8.61 8.02 -0.41
N THR A 123 7.64 7.64 0.40
CA THR A 123 6.45 6.94 -0.09
C THR A 123 5.65 7.95 -0.92
N PHE A 124 4.97 7.50 -1.95
CA PHE A 124 3.99 8.32 -2.63
C PHE A 124 2.70 7.54 -2.83
N ALA A 125 1.58 8.25 -2.87
CA ALA A 125 0.25 7.66 -2.96
C ALA A 125 -0.66 8.50 -3.86
N VAL A 126 -1.66 7.87 -4.46
CA VAL A 126 -2.71 8.55 -5.22
C VAL A 126 -4.06 7.91 -4.91
N ASP A 127 -5.08 8.74 -4.74
CA ASP A 127 -6.45 8.28 -4.53
C ASP A 127 -6.96 7.54 -5.77
N GLY A 128 -7.46 6.31 -5.58
CA GLY A 128 -8.10 5.54 -6.63
C GLY A 128 -9.25 6.27 -7.34
N THR A 129 -9.98 7.15 -6.63
CA THR A 129 -11.00 8.02 -7.23
C THR A 129 -10.38 8.96 -8.27
N THR A 130 -9.30 9.66 -7.91
CA THR A 130 -8.54 10.52 -8.84
C THR A 130 -8.03 9.75 -10.05
N VAL A 131 -7.56 8.51 -9.86
CA VAL A 131 -7.09 7.64 -10.96
C VAL A 131 -8.22 7.38 -11.96
N VAL A 132 -9.39 6.98 -11.47
CA VAL A 132 -10.56 6.68 -12.31
C VAL A 132 -11.10 7.93 -12.99
N GLU A 133 -11.19 9.06 -12.29
CA GLU A 133 -11.65 10.34 -12.85
C GLU A 133 -10.74 10.79 -13.99
N TYR A 134 -9.42 10.70 -13.82
CA TYR A 134 -8.47 11.04 -14.87
C TYR A 134 -8.61 10.08 -16.05
N LEU A 135 -8.61 8.77 -15.83
CA LEU A 135 -8.82 7.80 -16.91
C LEU A 135 -10.14 8.04 -17.66
N SER A 136 -11.22 8.36 -16.95
CA SER A 136 -12.52 8.67 -17.55
C SER A 136 -12.48 9.92 -18.42
N ALA A 137 -11.64 10.90 -18.10
CA ALA A 137 -11.49 12.11 -18.90
C ALA A 137 -10.51 11.95 -20.07
N SER A 138 -9.40 11.22 -19.87
CA SER A 138 -8.28 11.18 -20.83
C SER A 138 -8.23 9.93 -21.71
N ASP A 139 -8.65 8.76 -21.20
CA ASP A 139 -8.64 7.50 -21.95
C ASP A 139 -9.80 6.57 -21.50
N PRO A 140 -11.05 6.91 -21.87
CA PRO A 140 -12.22 6.11 -21.50
C PRO A 140 -12.17 4.67 -22.02
N ALA A 141 -11.41 4.41 -23.09
CA ALA A 141 -11.25 3.09 -23.65
C ALA A 141 -10.34 2.21 -22.76
N LEU A 142 -9.24 2.77 -22.25
CA LEU A 142 -8.41 2.09 -21.26
C LEU A 142 -9.21 1.84 -19.97
N LEU A 143 -9.94 2.82 -19.48
CA LEU A 143 -10.79 2.64 -18.28
C LEU A 143 -11.76 1.47 -18.47
N ARG A 144 -12.49 1.42 -19.59
CA ARG A 144 -13.39 0.30 -19.90
C ARG A 144 -12.66 -1.03 -19.92
N ALA A 145 -11.46 -1.10 -20.50
CA ALA A 145 -10.69 -2.34 -20.53
C ALA A 145 -10.29 -2.78 -19.12
N LEU A 146 -9.78 -1.87 -18.29
CA LEU A 146 -9.38 -2.14 -16.90
C LEU A 146 -10.54 -2.61 -16.01
N LEU A 147 -11.77 -2.19 -16.33
CA LEU A 147 -13.02 -2.57 -15.66
C LEU A 147 -13.67 -3.86 -16.17
N ASN A 148 -13.22 -4.43 -17.30
CA ASN A 148 -13.93 -5.56 -17.93
C ASN A 148 -13.01 -6.73 -18.30
N VAL A 149 -11.71 -6.51 -18.41
CA VAL A 149 -10.74 -7.53 -18.81
C VAL A 149 -10.04 -8.08 -17.57
N GLU A 150 -10.10 -9.39 -17.40
CA GLU A 150 -9.36 -10.07 -16.34
C GLU A 150 -7.87 -10.14 -16.66
N VAL A 151 -7.05 -10.00 -15.62
CA VAL A 151 -5.60 -10.07 -15.69
C VAL A 151 -5.13 -11.12 -14.70
N ARG A 152 -4.24 -12.01 -15.17
CA ARG A 152 -3.55 -12.98 -14.33
C ARG A 152 -2.35 -12.31 -13.65
N PHE A 153 -2.32 -12.33 -12.32
CA PHE A 153 -1.23 -11.82 -11.50
C PHE A 153 -0.53 -12.96 -10.76
N SER A 154 0.80 -12.97 -10.72
CA SER A 154 1.57 -14.08 -10.12
C SER A 154 2.77 -13.66 -9.28
N LYS A 155 3.10 -14.51 -8.29
CA LYS A 155 4.37 -14.51 -7.56
C LYS A 155 4.69 -15.94 -7.11
N GLY A 156 5.73 -16.55 -7.67
CA GLY A 156 6.03 -17.96 -7.44
C GLY A 156 4.86 -18.83 -7.91
N GLU A 157 4.39 -19.74 -7.07
CA GLU A 157 3.25 -20.63 -7.36
C GLU A 157 1.88 -19.96 -7.16
N ARG A 158 1.83 -18.78 -6.51
CA ARG A 158 0.57 -18.08 -6.25
C ARG A 158 0.13 -17.32 -7.48
N VAL A 159 -1.11 -17.56 -7.89
CA VAL A 159 -1.72 -16.92 -9.04
C VAL A 159 -3.17 -16.56 -8.77
N VAL A 160 -3.55 -15.34 -9.14
CA VAL A 160 -4.92 -14.83 -9.04
C VAL A 160 -5.31 -14.20 -10.38
N THR A 161 -6.56 -14.38 -10.79
CA THR A 161 -7.12 -13.76 -12.00
C THR A 161 -8.23 -12.81 -11.57
N ARG A 162 -8.00 -11.51 -11.79
CA ARG A 162 -8.93 -10.43 -11.38
C ARG A 162 -8.84 -9.27 -12.36
N ARG A 163 -9.89 -8.46 -12.44
CA ARG A 163 -9.85 -7.16 -13.11
C ARG A 163 -8.88 -6.21 -12.40
N VAL A 164 -8.35 -5.24 -13.13
CA VAL A 164 -7.44 -4.24 -12.54
C VAL A 164 -8.20 -3.27 -11.65
N ILE A 165 -9.40 -2.87 -12.06
CA ILE A 165 -10.27 -1.95 -11.33
C ILE A 165 -11.63 -2.65 -11.12
N ASP A 166 -12.16 -2.52 -9.90
CA ASP A 166 -13.53 -2.89 -9.54
C ASP A 166 -14.14 -1.80 -8.65
N TYR A 167 -15.37 -1.99 -8.19
CA TYR A 167 -16.03 -1.09 -7.23
C TYR A 167 -16.56 -1.84 -6.01
N GLU A 168 -16.31 -1.29 -4.83
CA GLU A 168 -16.82 -1.79 -3.56
C GLU A 168 -17.43 -0.62 -2.78
N GLY A 169 -18.72 -0.72 -2.41
CA GLY A 169 -19.42 0.37 -1.72
C GLY A 169 -19.48 1.70 -2.51
N GLY A 170 -19.34 1.63 -3.83
CA GLY A 170 -19.29 2.81 -4.72
C GLY A 170 -17.90 3.44 -4.88
N ASP A 171 -16.89 2.98 -4.12
CA ASP A 171 -15.50 3.41 -4.27
C ASP A 171 -14.75 2.49 -5.25
N PRO A 172 -13.85 3.02 -6.09
CA PRO A 172 -12.99 2.18 -6.90
C PRO A 172 -11.96 1.44 -6.03
N VAL A 173 -11.81 0.16 -6.30
CA VAL A 173 -10.79 -0.72 -5.71
C VAL A 173 -9.90 -1.31 -6.78
N PHE A 174 -8.62 -1.51 -6.45
CA PHE A 174 -7.61 -1.92 -7.40
C PHE A 174 -7.06 -3.30 -7.08
N ASN A 175 -6.72 -4.05 -8.12
CA ASN A 175 -5.86 -5.22 -8.09
C ASN A 175 -4.72 -5.00 -9.09
N TRP A 176 -3.78 -4.11 -8.74
CA TRP A 176 -2.75 -3.63 -9.65
C TRP A 176 -1.32 -3.72 -9.12
N SER A 177 -0.43 -4.32 -9.91
CA SER A 177 1.02 -4.17 -9.79
C SER A 177 1.66 -4.54 -11.12
N SER A 178 2.31 -3.58 -11.79
CA SER A 178 3.00 -3.82 -13.07
C SER A 178 4.07 -4.92 -12.99
N THR A 179 4.57 -5.17 -11.78
CA THR A 179 5.63 -6.15 -11.48
C THR A 179 5.12 -7.56 -11.26
N ARG A 180 3.78 -7.74 -11.27
CA ARG A 180 3.10 -9.00 -10.97
C ARG A 180 2.18 -9.46 -12.10
N VAL A 181 2.08 -8.73 -13.20
CA VAL A 181 1.38 -9.19 -14.40
C VAL A 181 2.09 -10.43 -14.92
N ALA A 182 1.37 -11.55 -15.01
CA ALA A 182 1.94 -12.80 -15.48
C ALA A 182 2.25 -12.75 -16.98
N GLY A 183 3.38 -13.34 -17.40
CA GLY A 183 3.83 -13.29 -18.79
C GLY A 183 3.02 -14.16 -19.76
N ASP A 184 2.16 -15.04 -19.23
CA ASP A 184 1.25 -15.92 -19.97
C ASP A 184 -0.14 -15.29 -20.23
N ASN A 185 -0.36 -14.03 -19.83
CA ASN A 185 -1.55 -13.29 -20.24
C ASN A 185 -1.58 -13.12 -21.78
N PRO A 186 -2.77 -13.05 -22.40
CA PRO A 186 -2.90 -12.76 -23.83
C PRO A 186 -2.19 -11.45 -24.22
N PRO A 187 -1.61 -11.34 -25.44
CA PRO A 187 -0.82 -10.17 -25.84
C PRO A 187 -1.55 -8.83 -25.70
N GLU A 188 -2.85 -8.79 -25.96
CA GLU A 188 -3.71 -7.61 -25.78
C GLU A 188 -3.88 -7.20 -24.32
N VAL A 189 -3.93 -8.16 -23.40
CA VAL A 189 -3.98 -7.93 -21.95
C VAL A 189 -2.65 -7.38 -21.46
N VAL A 190 -1.53 -7.94 -21.94
CA VAL A 190 -0.18 -7.42 -21.64
C VAL A 190 -0.03 -5.99 -22.14
N ARG A 191 -0.48 -5.68 -23.36
CA ARG A 191 -0.47 -4.30 -23.89
C ARG A 191 -1.36 -3.34 -23.11
N MET A 192 -2.53 -3.79 -22.66
CA MET A 192 -3.41 -3.01 -21.78
C MET A 192 -2.71 -2.69 -20.45
N CYS A 193 -2.09 -3.68 -19.82
CA CYS A 193 -1.34 -3.49 -18.57
C CYS A 193 -0.15 -2.55 -18.76
N ALA A 194 0.60 -2.68 -19.86
CA ALA A 194 1.70 -1.77 -20.17
C ALA A 194 1.21 -0.32 -20.33
N ARG A 195 0.11 -0.10 -21.07
CA ARG A 195 -0.53 1.24 -21.17
C ARG A 195 -0.94 1.80 -19.81
N PHE A 196 -1.48 0.98 -18.91
CA PHE A 196 -1.85 1.44 -17.57
C PHE A 196 -0.62 1.72 -16.70
N ALA A 197 0.45 0.95 -16.84
CA ALA A 197 1.73 1.24 -16.19
C ALA A 197 2.33 2.58 -16.67
N ASP A 198 2.31 2.83 -17.98
CA ASP A 198 2.76 4.10 -18.57
C ASP A 198 1.89 5.27 -18.10
N PHE A 199 0.56 5.07 -18.02
CA PHE A 199 -0.34 6.06 -17.45
C PHE A 199 0.01 6.38 -15.99
N CYS A 200 0.25 5.34 -15.17
CA CYS A 200 0.64 5.53 -13.77
C CYS A 200 1.94 6.34 -13.63
N GLU A 201 2.97 6.02 -14.41
CA GLU A 201 4.25 6.72 -14.32
C GLU A 201 4.16 8.12 -14.93
N GLN A 202 3.70 8.26 -16.17
CA GLN A 202 3.76 9.52 -16.91
C GLN A 202 2.68 10.52 -16.51
N ARG A 203 1.47 10.04 -16.20
CA ARG A 203 0.30 10.92 -15.96
C ARG A 203 0.05 11.15 -14.48
N LEU A 204 0.27 10.16 -13.64
CA LEU A 204 0.05 10.32 -12.20
C LEU A 204 1.31 10.79 -11.48
N VAL A 205 2.44 10.09 -11.69
CA VAL A 205 3.67 10.39 -10.94
C VAL A 205 4.38 11.61 -11.55
N ASP A 206 4.78 11.55 -12.82
CA ASP A 206 5.47 12.66 -13.48
C ASP A 206 4.55 13.86 -13.72
N GLY A 207 3.25 13.60 -13.85
CA GLY A 207 2.20 14.63 -13.92
C GLY A 207 1.90 15.32 -12.58
N GLY A 208 2.52 14.88 -11.47
CA GLY A 208 2.42 15.54 -10.18
C GLY A 208 1.10 15.33 -9.42
N LEU A 209 0.36 14.25 -9.71
CA LEU A 209 -0.89 13.91 -9.03
C LEU A 209 -0.71 12.97 -7.83
N VAL A 210 0.51 12.50 -7.57
CA VAL A 210 0.82 11.71 -6.38
C VAL A 210 1.17 12.60 -5.20
N GLU A 211 0.64 12.28 -4.03
CA GLU A 211 1.05 12.91 -2.78
C GLU A 211 2.32 12.24 -2.24
N GLN A 212 3.30 13.06 -1.88
CA GLN A 212 4.56 12.57 -1.30
C GLN A 212 4.47 12.50 0.22
N ILE A 213 4.65 11.30 0.76
CA ILE A 213 4.58 11.02 2.19
C ILE A 213 6.00 10.77 2.70
N ARG A 214 6.57 11.80 3.33
CA ARG A 214 7.89 11.74 3.97
C ARG A 214 7.71 11.34 5.43
N LEU A 215 8.41 10.27 5.84
CA LEU A 215 8.34 9.73 7.19
C LEU A 215 9.70 9.94 7.89
N ALA A 216 9.69 10.66 9.00
CA ALA A 216 10.82 10.71 9.92
C ALA A 216 10.86 9.42 10.78
N PRO A 217 12.00 9.03 11.35
CA PRO A 217 12.04 7.94 12.33
C PRO A 217 11.00 8.17 13.44
N GLY A 218 10.16 7.16 13.68
CA GLY A 218 9.02 7.25 14.61
C GLY A 218 7.67 7.41 13.91
N ASP A 219 7.61 8.08 12.76
CA ASP A 219 6.38 8.25 11.98
C ASP A 219 5.89 6.93 11.39
N ALA A 220 4.58 6.87 11.11
CA ALA A 220 4.00 5.82 10.28
C ALA A 220 2.97 6.37 9.31
N VAL A 221 2.71 5.63 8.24
CA VAL A 221 1.56 5.83 7.36
C VAL A 221 0.74 4.57 7.31
N PHE A 222 -0.58 4.73 7.42
CA PHE A 222 -1.60 3.71 7.24
C PHE A 222 -2.34 4.01 5.93
N VAL A 223 -2.57 2.98 5.12
CA VAL A 223 -3.14 3.13 3.78
C VAL A 223 -4.18 2.05 3.55
N HIS A 224 -5.39 2.45 3.16
CA HIS A 224 -6.44 1.55 2.67
C HIS A 224 -5.99 0.91 1.36
N ASN A 225 -5.51 -0.33 1.44
CA ASN A 225 -4.64 -0.95 0.45
C ASN A 225 -5.26 -1.00 -0.94
N ARG A 226 -6.53 -1.40 -1.05
CA ARG A 226 -7.21 -1.55 -2.34
C ARG A 226 -7.75 -0.24 -2.89
N LYS A 227 -7.92 0.80 -2.06
CA LYS A 227 -8.48 2.11 -2.45
C LYS A 227 -7.42 3.13 -2.89
N VAL A 228 -6.14 2.84 -2.63
CA VAL A 228 -5.02 3.76 -2.86
C VAL A 228 -3.90 3.03 -3.59
N LEU A 229 -3.43 3.59 -4.70
CA LEU A 229 -2.19 3.12 -5.31
C LEU A 229 -1.02 3.79 -4.60
N HIS A 230 -0.02 3.01 -4.17
CA HIS A 230 1.18 3.52 -3.51
C HIS A 230 2.45 3.06 -4.19
N GLY A 231 3.54 3.78 -3.94
CA GLY A 231 4.87 3.47 -4.44
C GLY A 231 5.95 4.12 -3.58
N ARG A 232 7.19 4.04 -4.06
CA ARG A 232 8.35 4.59 -3.37
C ARG A 232 9.34 5.17 -4.37
N TYR A 233 9.79 6.39 -4.15
CA TYR A 233 10.89 6.95 -4.94
C TYR A 233 12.19 6.16 -4.71
N ALA A 234 13.07 6.19 -5.71
CA ALA A 234 14.44 5.72 -5.51
C ALA A 234 15.13 6.52 -4.39
N PHE A 235 16.17 5.94 -3.79
CA PHE A 235 16.83 6.56 -2.66
C PHE A 235 18.32 6.23 -2.58
N TRP A 236 19.01 6.97 -1.71
CA TRP A 236 20.41 6.75 -1.39
C TRP A 236 20.63 6.80 0.13
N GLY A 237 21.47 5.89 0.63
CA GLY A 237 21.77 5.70 2.05
C GLY A 237 20.90 4.63 2.71
N GLU A 238 21.10 4.47 4.02
CA GLU A 238 20.34 3.54 4.86
C GLU A 238 18.85 3.86 4.85
N ARG A 239 18.00 2.83 4.79
CA ARG A 239 16.55 2.99 4.95
C ARG A 239 16.02 1.74 5.62
N CYS A 240 15.09 1.88 6.56
CA CYS A 240 14.41 0.76 7.19
C CYS A 240 12.98 1.17 7.55
N MET A 241 12.00 0.50 6.94
CA MET A 241 10.59 0.60 7.28
C MET A 241 10.11 -0.73 7.84
N LEU A 242 9.29 -0.70 8.89
CA LEU A 242 8.63 -1.89 9.41
C LEU A 242 7.20 -1.92 8.91
N LYS A 243 6.82 -2.99 8.22
CA LYS A 243 5.49 -3.14 7.62
C LYS A 243 4.61 -4.06 8.44
N GLY A 244 3.33 -3.72 8.49
CA GLY A 244 2.26 -4.52 9.05
C GLY A 244 0.97 -4.43 8.21
N VAL A 245 0.04 -5.35 8.41
CA VAL A 245 -1.31 -5.29 7.80
C VAL A 245 -2.40 -5.48 8.85
N LEU A 246 -3.57 -4.92 8.59
CA LEU A 246 -4.69 -4.81 9.53
C LEU A 246 -5.99 -5.16 8.83
N ASP A 247 -6.76 -6.04 9.46
CA ASP A 247 -8.21 -6.10 9.28
C ASP A 247 -8.84 -5.22 10.35
N LEU A 248 -9.33 -4.05 9.94
CA LEU A 248 -9.93 -3.07 10.83
C LEU A 248 -11.16 -3.65 11.53
N ARG A 249 -11.37 -3.23 12.79
CA ARG A 249 -12.60 -3.58 13.50
C ARG A 249 -13.83 -2.96 12.81
N PRO A 250 -15.01 -3.59 12.86
CA PRO A 250 -16.23 -3.08 12.23
C PRO A 250 -16.54 -1.61 12.57
N ARG A 251 -16.33 -1.21 13.85
CA ARG A 251 -16.52 0.19 14.31
C ARG A 251 -15.72 1.22 13.49
N ILE A 252 -14.54 0.84 13.00
CA ILE A 252 -13.64 1.71 12.23
C ILE A 252 -13.98 1.66 10.73
N ARG A 253 -14.51 0.52 10.26
CA ARG A 253 -15.02 0.39 8.88
C ARG A 253 -16.30 1.19 8.62
N GLY A 254 -16.93 1.72 9.66
CA GLY A 254 -18.24 2.36 9.58
C GLY A 254 -19.38 1.36 9.44
N GLU A 255 -19.14 0.10 9.82
CA GLU A 255 -20.13 -0.97 9.85
C GLU A 255 -20.74 -1.03 11.26
N GLU A 256 -22.08 -1.00 11.38
CA GLU A 256 -22.73 -1.25 12.67
C GLU A 256 -22.39 -2.67 13.17
N PRO A 257 -22.08 -2.85 14.46
CA PRO A 257 -21.88 -4.19 15.00
C PRO A 257 -23.17 -5.01 14.83
N ALA A 258 -23.03 -6.21 14.25
CA ALA A 258 -24.10 -7.19 14.15
C ALA A 258 -24.61 -7.67 15.51
#